data_AF-A0A2V8UMU9-F1
#
_entry.id   AF-A0A2V8UMU9-F1
#
_cell.length_a   1.000
_cell.length_b   1.000
_cell.length_c   1.000
_cell.angle_alpha   90.00
_cell.angle_beta   90.00
_cell.angle_gamma   90.00
#
_symmetry.space_group_name_H-M   'P 1'
#
loop_
_entity.id
_entity.type
_entity.pdbx_description
1 polymer ?
#
loop_
_entity_poly.entity_id
_entity_poly.type
_entity_poly.pdbx_seq_one_letter_code
_entity_poly.pdbx_strand_id
1 'polypeptide(L)'
;MAWRDERGRITHTHARCVDWSASGARIVYQEPFTPSTPIEIRIDGVVRTGQVRHCNKNAAEYNVGIEFLHAELPSWQTTKRE
;
A
#
# COMPACT_ATOMS: atom_id res chain seq x y z
N MET A 1 -1.74 2.85 -7.97
CA MET A 1 -0.85 2.13 -7.03
C MET A 1 0.44 1.75 -7.73
N ALA A 2 1.53 1.58 -6.99
CA ALA A 2 2.80 1.09 -7.52
C ALA A 2 3.48 0.11 -6.56
N TRP A 3 4.18 -0.89 -7.08
CA TRP A 3 4.98 -1.83 -6.28
C TRP A 3 6.16 -2.34 -7.10
N ARG A 4 7.11 -2.99 -6.43
CA ARG A 4 8.23 -3.66 -7.09
C ARG A 4 7.87 -5.12 -7.38
N ASP A 5 7.90 -5.53 -8.65
CA ASP A 5 7.68 -6.91 -9.06
C ASP A 5 8.87 -7.81 -8.67
N GLU A 6 8.73 -9.13 -8.86
CA GLU A 6 9.78 -10.12 -8.57
C GLU A 6 11.08 -9.90 -9.39
N ARG A 7 11.00 -9.14 -10.48
CA ARG A 7 12.13 -8.78 -11.34
C ARG A 7 12.74 -7.43 -10.97
N GLY A 8 12.29 -6.82 -9.87
CA GLY A 8 12.78 -5.54 -9.38
C GLY A 8 12.21 -4.32 -10.10
N ARG A 9 11.26 -4.50 -11.04
CA ARG A 9 10.67 -3.40 -11.81
C ARG A 9 9.55 -2.74 -11.04
N ILE A 10 9.45 -1.42 -11.14
CA ILE A 10 8.33 -0.68 -10.58
C ILE A 10 7.14 -0.84 -11.54
N THR A 11 6.09 -1.50 -11.07
CA THR A 11 4.84 -1.70 -11.79
C THR A 11 3.81 -0.70 -11.29
N HIS A 12 3.13 -0.03 -12.21
CA HIS A 12 2.02 0.88 -11.90
C HIS A 12 0.70 0.22 -12.31
N THR A 13 -0.31 0.26 -11.43
CA THR A 13 -1.63 -0.29 -11.72
C THR A 13 -2.77 0.51 -11.06
N HIS A 14 -3.98 0.22 -11.52
CA HIS A 14 -5.22 0.68 -10.92
C HIS A 14 -5.89 -0.50 -10.22
N ALA A 15 -6.30 -0.31 -8.97
CA ALA A 15 -7.11 -1.27 -8.23
C ALA A 15 -8.27 -0.56 -7.57
N ARG A 16 -9.29 -1.34 -7.23
CA ARG A 16 -10.48 -0.82 -6.56
C ARG A 16 -10.24 -0.78 -5.06
N CYS A 17 -10.22 0.40 -4.47
CA CYS A 17 -10.19 0.55 -3.01
C CYS A 17 -11.57 0.22 -2.44
N VAL A 18 -11.61 -0.66 -1.45
CA VAL A 18 -12.84 -1.13 -0.79
C VAL A 18 -12.95 -0.59 0.63
N ASP A 19 -11.81 -0.35 1.28
CA ASP A 19 -11.75 0.23 2.61
C ASP A 19 -10.44 1.03 2.76
N TRP A 20 -10.50 2.13 3.49
CA TRP A 20 -9.36 3.03 3.72
C TRP A 20 -9.42 3.60 5.13
N SER A 21 -8.31 3.51 5.86
CA SER A 21 -8.19 4.03 7.21
C SER A 21 -6.84 4.71 7.42
N ALA A 22 -6.62 5.23 8.64
CA ALA A 22 -5.34 5.79 9.01
C ALA A 22 -4.22 4.73 9.08
N SER A 23 -4.53 3.48 9.37
CA SER A 23 -3.55 2.40 9.57
C SER A 23 -3.37 1.48 8.36
N GLY A 24 -4.26 1.54 7.37
CA GLY A 24 -4.16 0.67 6.21
C GLY A 24 -5.26 0.88 5.19
N ALA A 25 -5.27 0.00 4.20
CA ALA A 25 -6.30 -0.05 3.18
C ALA A 25 -6.60 -1.49 2.76
N ARG A 26 -7.81 -1.70 2.27
CA ARG A 26 -8.20 -2.92 1.57
C ARG A 26 -8.49 -2.57 0.12
N ILE A 27 -7.88 -3.32 -0.77
CA ILE A 27 -8.10 -3.19 -2.21
C ILE A 27 -8.54 -4.53 -2.80
N VAL A 28 -9.10 -4.45 -3.99
CA VAL A 28 -9.39 -5.62 -4.83
C VAL A 28 -8.62 -5.52 -6.13
N TYR A 29 -7.92 -6.59 -6.49
CA TYR A 29 -7.05 -6.67 -7.66
C TYR A 29 -7.15 -8.02 -8.37
N GLN A 30 -6.80 -8.08 -9.65
CA GLN A 30 -6.95 -9.29 -10.48
C GLN A 30 -5.83 -10.31 -10.27
N GLU A 31 -4.66 -9.87 -9.79
CA GLU A 31 -3.49 -10.71 -9.61
C GLU A 31 -3.12 -10.83 -8.12
N PRO A 32 -2.50 -11.94 -7.71
CA PRO A 32 -2.03 -12.09 -6.34
C PRO A 32 -0.85 -11.17 -6.04
N PHE A 33 -0.75 -10.75 -4.78
CA PHE A 33 0.45 -10.13 -4.24
C PHE A 33 1.11 -11.03 -3.21
N THR A 34 2.44 -10.99 -3.18
CA THR A 34 3.21 -11.64 -2.14
C THR A 34 3.04 -10.89 -0.81
N PRO A 35 2.84 -11.59 0.33
CA PRO A 35 2.89 -10.96 1.64
C PRO A 35 4.19 -10.18 1.84
N SER A 36 4.12 -9.08 2.59
CA SER A 36 5.22 -8.15 2.84
C SER A 36 5.72 -7.37 1.62
N THR A 37 5.13 -7.54 0.43
CA THR A 37 5.44 -6.70 -0.73
C THR A 37 5.18 -5.23 -0.37
N PRO A 38 6.19 -4.35 -0.51
CA PRO A 38 6.00 -2.92 -0.34
C PRO A 38 5.13 -2.34 -1.47
N ILE A 39 4.10 -1.60 -1.10
CA ILE A 39 3.16 -0.96 -2.03
C ILE A 39 3.07 0.52 -1.71
N GLU A 40 3.05 1.34 -2.75
CA GLU A 40 2.65 2.74 -2.71
C GLU A 40 1.22 2.88 -3.27
N ILE A 41 0.33 3.44 -2.45
CA ILE A 41 -1.04 3.75 -2.84
C ILE A 41 -1.18 5.26 -3.01
N ARG A 42 -1.82 5.66 -4.11
CA ARG A 42 -2.19 7.05 -4.38
C ARG A 42 -3.69 7.13 -4.55
N ILE A 43 -4.37 7.92 -3.70
CA ILE A 43 -5.81 8.18 -3.77
C ILE A 43 -6.01 9.68 -3.57
N ASP A 44 -6.71 10.33 -4.50
CA ASP A 44 -7.07 11.76 -4.44
C ASP A 44 -5.90 12.70 -4.08
N GLY A 45 -4.71 12.42 -4.63
CA GLY A 45 -3.48 13.19 -4.38
C GLY A 45 -2.73 12.83 -3.08
N VAL A 46 -3.31 11.99 -2.21
CA VAL A 46 -2.64 11.48 -1.01
C VAL A 46 -1.82 10.24 -1.37
N VAL A 47 -0.54 10.24 -1.00
CA VAL A 47 0.37 9.10 -1.17
C VAL A 47 0.61 8.44 0.18
N ARG A 48 0.41 7.12 0.25
CA ARG A 48 0.75 6.31 1.42
C ARG A 48 1.56 5.10 1.00
N THR A 49 2.60 4.80 1.76
CA THR A 49 3.38 3.57 1.62
C THR A 49 2.96 2.56 2.67
N GLY A 50 2.93 1.31 2.27
CA GLY A 50 2.53 0.20 3.13
C GLY A 50 3.09 -1.12 2.66
N GLN A 51 2.71 -2.19 3.36
CA GLN A 51 3.08 -3.55 3.03
C GLN A 51 1.84 -4.42 2.94
N VAL A 52 1.86 -5.42 2.06
CA VAL A 52 0.80 -6.42 1.97
C VAL A 52 0.79 -7.26 3.23
N ARG A 53 -0.29 -7.18 4.01
CA ARG A 53 -0.49 -7.99 5.22
C ARG A 53 -1.14 -9.33 4.90
N HIS A 54 -2.09 -9.34 3.98
CA HIS A 54 -2.74 -10.56 3.50
C HIS A 54 -3.24 -10.38 2.06
N CYS A 55 -3.29 -11.48 1.31
CA CYS A 55 -3.82 -11.52 -0.05
C CYS A 55 -4.65 -12.80 -0.22
N ASN A 56 -5.97 -12.66 -0.18
CA ASN A 56 -6.89 -13.79 -0.19
C ASN A 56 -7.72 -13.79 -1.49
N LYS A 57 -7.77 -14.94 -2.18
CA LYS A 57 -8.59 -15.09 -3.39
C LYS A 57 -10.08 -15.06 -3.02
N ASN A 58 -10.87 -14.29 -3.75
CA ASN A 58 -12.32 -14.22 -3.66
C ASN A 58 -12.92 -14.23 -5.07
N ALA A 59 -13.51 -15.36 -5.45
CA ALA A 59 -13.96 -15.63 -6.82
C ALA A 59 -12.84 -15.39 -7.86
N ALA A 60 -13.00 -14.41 -8.75
CA ALA A 60 -12.06 -14.07 -9.81
C ALA A 60 -11.05 -12.98 -9.43
N GLU A 61 -11.13 -12.42 -8.22
CA GLU A 61 -10.29 -11.33 -7.77
C GLU A 61 -9.59 -11.69 -6.44
N TYR A 62 -8.62 -10.87 -6.04
CA TYR A 62 -7.89 -10.99 -4.78
C TYR A 62 -8.23 -9.80 -3.88
N ASN A 63 -8.64 -10.10 -2.65
CA ASN A 63 -8.74 -9.12 -1.58
C ASN A 63 -7.36 -8.95 -0.94
N VAL A 64 -6.80 -7.76 -1.07
CA VAL A 64 -5.47 -7.45 -0.56
C VAL A 64 -5.59 -6.45 0.58
N GLY A 65 -5.17 -6.87 1.77
CA GLY A 65 -5.03 -6.00 2.93
C GLY A 65 -3.63 -5.40 2.98
N ILE A 66 -3.56 -4.09 3.06
CA ILE A 66 -2.33 -3.31 3.10
C ILE A 66 -2.27 -2.59 4.44
N GLU A 67 -1.17 -2.78 5.14
CA GLU A 67 -0.87 -2.05 6.37
C GLU A 67 0.05 -0.89 6.03
N PHE A 68 -0.35 0.33 6.39
CA PHE A 68 0.50 1.49 6.17
C PHE A 68 1.65 1.48 7.15
N LEU A 69 2.84 1.73 6.62
CA LEU A 69 3.95 2.09 7.47
C LEU A 69 3.55 3.41 8.12
N HIS A 70 3.55 3.47 9.45
CA HIS A 70 3.52 4.76 10.11
C HIS A 70 4.62 5.57 9.46
N ALA A 71 4.28 6.74 8.92
CA ALA A 71 5.28 7.75 8.71
C ALA A 71 5.82 8.01 10.11
N GLU A 72 6.94 7.38 10.47
CA GLU A 72 7.89 8.09 11.30
C GLU A 72 8.05 9.41 10.57
N LEU A 73 7.47 10.46 11.14
CA LEU A 73 7.78 11.81 10.72
C LEU A 73 9.29 11.82 10.58
N PRO A 74 9.84 12.16 9.40
CA PRO A 74 11.27 12.11 9.24
C PRO A 74 11.86 13.00 10.33
N SER A 75 12.83 12.46 11.07
CA SER A 75 13.33 12.98 12.34
C SER A 75 13.85 14.43 12.28
N TRP A 76 13.93 15.04 11.10
CA TRP A 76 14.20 16.46 10.89
C TRP A 76 13.04 17.40 11.28
N GLN A 77 11.84 16.91 11.60
CA GLN A 77 10.83 17.73 12.27
C GLN A 77 10.97 17.79 13.80
N THR A 78 12.03 17.18 14.36
CA THR A 78 12.38 17.34 15.79
C THR A 78 13.62 18.22 15.97
N THR A 79 13.59 19.44 15.45
CA THR A 79 14.48 20.50 15.91
C THR A 79 13.73 21.82 16.14
N LYS A 80 13.52 22.08 17.44
CA LYS A 80 13.31 23.34 18.19
C LYS A 80 13.21 24.68 17.42
N ARG A 81 12.20 25.48 17.80
CA ARG A 81 12.22 26.88 18.33
C ARG A 81 10.76 27.36 18.35
N GLU A 82 10.23 28.04 19.37
CA GLU A 82 10.80 29.07 20.26
C GLU A 82 10.52 28.80 21.76
#